data_AF-A0A5B2VBK5-F1
#
_entry.id   AF-A0A5B2VBK5-F1
#
_cell.length_a   1.000
_cell.length_b   1.000
_cell.length_c   1.000
_cell.angle_alpha   90.00
_cell.angle_beta   90.00
_cell.angle_gamma   90.00
#
_symmetry.space_group_name_H-M   'P 1'
#
loop_
_entity.id
_entity.type
_entity.pdbx_description
1 polymer ?
#
loop_
_entity_poly.entity_id
_entity_poly.type
_entity_poly.pdbx_seq_one_letter_code
_entity_poly.pdbx_strand_id
1 'polypeptide(L)'
;MGSSSRGWIRASLAWSGVAAVTIVPVGIAAFSPYLPSRNMPYIIGGFAGIVGLSLLFVQPLLPAGYLAGSEGPAGRRWHRWLGGTIVVTVALHVGGLYLASPDDTVDALLLVSPTPFSVYGVTAMWGVVATAVLVLSRRRLGLRYSVWRLIHNGLAAIVVFATVIHALQIEGAMEPVSKWMLCLAALAATGVVLLDLRVVRPFRALRKPSMD
;
A
#
# COMPACT_ATOMS: atom_id res chain seq x y z
N MET A 1 -10.47 -10.98 -35.86
CA MET A 1 -10.81 -9.70 -35.20
C MET A 1 -11.42 -9.83 -33.79
N GLY A 2 -11.69 -11.03 -33.25
CA GLY A 2 -12.36 -11.21 -31.93
C GLY A 2 -11.47 -11.42 -30.70
N SER A 3 -10.15 -11.56 -30.85
CA SER A 3 -9.22 -11.76 -29.72
C SER A 3 -8.75 -10.44 -29.09
N SER A 4 -8.59 -9.38 -29.89
CA SER A 4 -8.16 -8.07 -29.41
C SER A 4 -9.26 -7.40 -28.57
N SER A 5 -10.51 -7.40 -29.04
CA SER A 5 -11.64 -6.76 -28.34
C SER A 5 -11.87 -7.33 -26.94
N ARG A 6 -11.76 -8.67 -26.77
CA ARG A 6 -11.88 -9.32 -25.45
C ARG A 6 -10.73 -8.97 -24.50
N GLY A 7 -9.52 -8.75 -25.04
CA GLY A 7 -8.36 -8.33 -24.25
C GLY A 7 -8.54 -6.93 -23.67
N TRP A 8 -9.00 -5.99 -24.50
CA TRP A 8 -9.26 -4.60 -24.08
C TRP A 8 -10.39 -4.50 -23.06
N ILE A 9 -11.48 -5.25 -23.23
CA ILE A 9 -12.58 -5.27 -22.24
C ILE A 9 -12.09 -5.74 -20.87
N ARG A 10 -11.31 -6.83 -20.81
CA ARG A 10 -10.75 -7.34 -19.56
C ARG A 10 -9.78 -6.34 -18.90
N ALA A 11 -8.94 -5.71 -19.71
CA ALA A 11 -8.02 -4.67 -19.24
C ALA A 11 -8.78 -3.48 -18.64
N SER A 12 -9.79 -2.98 -19.34
CA SER A 12 -10.63 -1.88 -18.87
C SER A 12 -11.36 -2.25 -17.59
N LEU A 13 -11.95 -3.45 -17.50
CA LEU A 13 -12.62 -3.91 -16.28
C LEU A 13 -11.66 -4.00 -15.08
N ALA A 14 -10.44 -4.50 -15.29
CA ALA A 14 -9.44 -4.59 -14.24
C ALA A 14 -9.02 -3.19 -13.74
N TRP A 15 -8.73 -2.28 -14.66
CA TRP A 15 -8.37 -0.90 -14.31
C TRP A 15 -9.53 -0.14 -13.66
N SER A 16 -10.76 -0.32 -14.12
CA SER A 16 -11.95 0.24 -13.47
C SER A 16 -12.14 -0.30 -12.06
N GLY A 17 -11.91 -1.60 -11.83
CA GLY A 17 -11.95 -2.18 -10.49
C GLY A 17 -10.90 -1.59 -9.55
N VAL A 18 -9.65 -1.44 -10.03
CA VAL A 18 -8.57 -0.80 -9.27
C VAL A 18 -8.91 0.67 -8.97
N ALA A 19 -9.42 1.41 -9.95
CA ALA A 19 -9.84 2.79 -9.78
C ALA A 19 -10.99 2.92 -8.77
N ALA A 20 -11.98 2.03 -8.84
CA ALA A 20 -13.10 2.01 -7.89
C ALA A 20 -12.60 1.77 -6.45
N VAL A 21 -11.78 0.74 -6.22
CA VAL A 21 -11.24 0.41 -4.89
C VAL A 21 -10.41 1.57 -4.31
N THR A 22 -9.69 2.31 -5.15
CA THR A 22 -8.79 3.39 -4.68
C THR A 22 -9.46 4.74 -4.53
N ILE A 23 -10.41 5.10 -5.41
CA ILE A 23 -11.03 6.43 -5.48
C ILE A 23 -12.30 6.49 -4.62
N VAL A 24 -13.14 5.45 -4.63
CA VAL A 24 -14.42 5.48 -3.92
C VAL A 24 -14.25 5.77 -2.42
N PRO A 25 -13.31 5.16 -1.69
CA PRO A 25 -13.16 5.46 -0.28
C PRO A 25 -12.70 6.89 0.01
N VAL A 26 -11.89 7.48 -0.89
CA VAL A 26 -11.49 8.90 -0.81
C VAL A 26 -12.71 9.79 -1.03
N GLY A 27 -13.53 9.48 -2.04
CA GLY A 27 -14.77 10.20 -2.31
C GLY A 27 -15.75 10.14 -1.13
N ILE A 28 -16.00 8.95 -0.57
CA ILE A 28 -16.86 8.79 0.60
C ILE A 28 -16.32 9.59 1.80
N ALA A 29 -15.01 9.54 2.05
CA ALA A 29 -14.41 10.29 3.14
C ALA A 29 -14.57 11.82 2.97
N ALA A 30 -14.59 12.33 1.73
CA ALA A 30 -14.77 13.76 1.44
C ALA A 30 -16.14 14.32 1.82
N PHE A 31 -17.15 13.46 1.95
CA PHE A 31 -18.50 13.85 2.39
C PHE A 31 -18.79 13.41 3.83
N SER A 32 -17.76 13.05 4.59
CA SER A 32 -17.91 12.52 5.93
C SER A 32 -18.39 13.60 6.92
N PRO A 33 -19.37 13.29 7.79
CA PRO A 33 -19.82 14.20 8.85
C PRO A 33 -18.73 14.46 9.91
N TYR A 34 -17.63 13.72 9.88
CA TYR A 34 -16.47 13.94 10.75
C TYR A 34 -15.57 15.11 10.31
N LEU A 35 -15.78 15.70 9.12
CA LEU A 35 -14.93 16.77 8.59
C LEU A 35 -15.22 18.19 9.12
N PRO A 36 -16.48 18.64 9.32
CA PRO A 36 -16.76 20.05 9.64
C PRO A 36 -16.10 20.57 10.91
N SER A 37 -15.81 19.71 11.88
CA SER A 37 -15.16 20.06 13.15
C SER A 37 -13.63 19.99 13.11
N ARG A 38 -13.02 19.68 11.96
CA ARG A 38 -11.59 19.40 11.84
C ARG A 38 -10.85 20.55 11.16
N ASN A 39 -9.66 20.85 11.69
CA ASN A 39 -8.77 21.83 11.08
C ASN A 39 -8.13 21.29 9.79
N MET A 40 -7.62 22.20 8.96
CA MET A 40 -7.07 21.85 7.65
C MET A 40 -5.89 20.85 7.73
N PRO A 41 -4.91 20.99 8.65
CA PRO A 41 -3.84 20.00 8.80
C PRO A 41 -4.36 18.59 9.12
N TYR A 42 -5.38 18.47 9.98
CA TYR A 42 -6.00 17.18 10.31
C TYR A 42 -6.64 16.55 9.07
N ILE A 43 -7.34 17.35 8.26
CA ILE A 43 -7.95 16.88 7.01
C ILE A 43 -6.86 16.38 6.06
N ILE A 44 -5.82 17.18 5.80
CA ILE A 44 -4.70 16.77 4.93
C ILE A 44 -4.04 15.50 5.44
N GLY A 45 -3.76 15.42 6.74
CA GLY A 45 -3.16 14.25 7.38
C GLY A 45 -4.05 13.00 7.21
N GLY A 46 -5.33 13.11 7.54
CA GLY A 46 -6.30 12.02 7.39
C GLY A 46 -6.42 11.52 5.95
N PHE A 47 -6.56 12.42 4.98
CA PHE A 47 -6.65 12.05 3.56
C PHE A 47 -5.35 11.45 3.02
N ALA A 48 -4.19 11.94 3.45
CA ALA A 48 -2.91 11.35 3.10
C ALA A 48 -2.81 9.89 3.58
N GLY A 49 -3.37 9.57 4.74
CA GLY A 49 -3.49 8.19 5.24
C GLY A 49 -4.36 7.30 4.35
N ILE A 50 -5.55 7.78 3.94
CA ILE A 50 -6.46 7.04 3.05
C ILE A 50 -5.80 6.80 1.68
N VAL A 51 -5.19 7.84 1.10
CA VAL A 51 -4.47 7.73 -0.18
C VAL A 51 -3.29 6.78 -0.06
N GLY A 52 -2.53 6.83 1.04
CA GLY A 52 -1.44 5.91 1.32
C GLY A 52 -1.90 4.44 1.33
N LEU A 53 -3.02 4.15 2.01
CA LEU A 53 -3.62 2.80 2.02
C LEU A 53 -4.10 2.37 0.62
N SER A 54 -4.70 3.27 -0.16
CA SER A 54 -5.07 3.02 -1.57
C SER A 54 -3.84 2.66 -2.42
N LEU A 55 -2.72 3.35 -2.22
CA LEU A 55 -1.48 3.05 -2.94
C LEU A 55 -0.86 1.72 -2.52
N LEU A 56 -0.95 1.35 -1.24
CA LEU A 56 -0.50 0.04 -0.74
C LEU A 56 -1.27 -1.11 -1.39
N PHE A 57 -2.55 -0.93 -1.70
CA PHE A 57 -3.34 -1.90 -2.48
C PHE A 57 -2.81 -2.05 -3.92
N VAL A 58 -2.51 -0.94 -4.61
CA VAL A 58 -2.08 -0.98 -6.02
C VAL A 58 -0.66 -1.51 -6.18
N GLN A 59 0.23 -1.15 -5.27
CA GLN A 59 1.67 -1.39 -5.38
C GLN A 59 2.08 -2.84 -5.73
N PRO A 60 1.54 -3.89 -5.08
CA PRO A 60 1.92 -5.27 -5.38
C PRO A 60 1.43 -5.76 -6.76
N LEU A 61 0.32 -5.21 -7.29
CA LEU A 61 -0.26 -5.65 -8.56
C LEU A 61 0.64 -5.31 -9.76
N LEU A 62 1.38 -4.21 -9.67
CA LEU A 62 2.23 -3.68 -10.73
C LEU A 62 3.42 -4.60 -11.09
N PRO A 63 4.32 -4.99 -10.16
CA PRO A 63 5.44 -5.87 -10.49
C PRO A 63 5.00 -7.30 -10.84
N ALA A 64 3.80 -7.72 -10.42
CA ALA A 64 3.23 -9.01 -10.79
C ALA A 64 2.79 -9.09 -12.26
N GLY A 65 2.57 -7.93 -12.90
CA GLY A 65 2.06 -7.81 -14.26
C GLY A 65 0.58 -8.19 -14.38
N TYR A 66 -0.21 -7.99 -13.34
CA TYR A 66 -1.63 -8.38 -13.32
C TYR A 66 -2.54 -7.37 -14.03
N LEU A 67 -2.06 -6.15 -14.23
CA LEU A 67 -2.78 -5.09 -14.95
C LEU A 67 -2.18 -4.92 -16.34
N ALA A 68 -3.02 -4.77 -17.35
CA ALA A 68 -2.57 -4.52 -18.71
C ALA A 68 -1.69 -3.26 -18.75
N GLY A 69 -0.50 -3.36 -19.35
CA GLY A 69 0.49 -2.28 -19.41
C GLY A 69 1.45 -2.22 -18.21
N SER A 70 1.28 -3.09 -17.21
CA SER A 70 2.20 -3.22 -16.07
C SER A 70 3.24 -4.32 -16.24
N GLU A 71 3.29 -4.99 -17.40
CA GLU A 71 4.18 -6.12 -17.63
C GLU A 71 5.65 -5.66 -17.65
N GLY A 72 6.51 -6.47 -17.01
CA GLY A 72 7.96 -6.31 -17.11
C GLY A 72 8.50 -4.98 -16.57
N PRO A 73 9.34 -4.24 -17.34
CA PRO A 73 9.97 -3.00 -16.85
C PRO A 73 8.98 -1.87 -16.51
N ALA A 74 7.84 -1.80 -17.21
CA ALA A 74 6.86 -0.74 -17.02
C ALA A 74 6.24 -0.79 -15.62
N GLY A 75 5.76 -1.97 -15.19
CA GLY A 75 5.23 -2.15 -13.84
C GLY A 75 6.25 -1.87 -12.74
N ARG A 76 7.52 -2.22 -12.94
CA ARG A 76 8.60 -1.88 -11.98
C ARG A 76 8.85 -0.37 -11.87
N ARG A 77 8.73 0.37 -12.97
CA ARG A 77 8.84 1.83 -12.97
C ARG A 77 7.68 2.43 -12.18
N TRP A 78 6.45 2.04 -12.47
CA TRP A 78 5.27 2.52 -11.74
C TRP A 78 5.30 2.14 -10.26
N HIS A 79 5.69 0.90 -9.93
CA HIS A 79 5.88 0.46 -8.55
C HIS A 79 6.85 1.36 -7.78
N ARG A 80 7.97 1.75 -8.41
CA ARG A 80 8.93 2.69 -7.80
C ARG A 80 8.34 4.09 -7.61
N TRP A 81 7.66 4.63 -8.62
CA TRP A 81 7.01 5.94 -8.52
C TRP A 81 5.98 5.96 -7.40
N LEU A 82 5.08 4.98 -7.35
CA LEU A 82 4.10 4.86 -6.26
C LEU A 82 4.77 4.64 -4.90
N GLY A 83 5.91 3.94 -4.85
CA GLY A 83 6.70 3.82 -3.62
C GLY A 83 7.21 5.17 -3.10
N GLY A 84 7.69 6.04 -4.00
CA GLY A 84 8.04 7.41 -3.63
C GLY A 84 6.82 8.21 -3.16
N THR A 85 5.68 8.07 -3.83
CA THR A 85 4.42 8.71 -3.42
C THR A 85 3.96 8.23 -2.04
N ILE A 86 4.07 6.93 -1.73
CA ILE A 86 3.73 6.38 -0.40
C ILE A 86 4.57 7.05 0.69
N VAL A 87 5.88 7.22 0.48
CA VAL A 87 6.76 7.93 1.42
C VAL A 87 6.27 9.36 1.66
N VAL A 88 5.93 10.08 0.59
CA VAL A 88 5.39 11.44 0.69
C VAL A 88 4.04 11.46 1.43
N THR A 89 3.12 10.55 1.13
CA THR A 89 1.82 10.49 1.83
C THR A 89 1.97 10.14 3.31
N VAL A 90 2.93 9.28 3.68
CA VAL A 90 3.22 9.00 5.09
C VAL A 90 3.78 10.23 5.79
N ALA A 91 4.70 10.96 5.16
CA ALA A 91 5.23 12.21 5.70
C ALA A 91 4.12 13.27 5.87
N LEU A 92 3.23 13.42 4.89
CA LEU A 92 2.07 14.31 4.98
C LEU A 92 1.06 13.86 6.04
N HIS A 93 0.87 12.54 6.21
CA HIS A 93 0.00 11.98 7.23
C HIS A 93 0.50 12.35 8.63
N VAL A 94 1.75 12.00 8.95
CA VAL A 94 2.35 12.27 10.26
C VAL A 94 2.52 13.77 10.49
N GLY A 95 3.02 14.51 9.50
CA GLY A 95 3.22 15.96 9.60
C GLY A 95 1.90 16.73 9.72
N GLY A 96 0.87 16.34 8.96
CA GLY A 96 -0.47 16.94 9.06
C GLY A 96 -1.11 16.71 10.42
N LEU A 97 -0.97 15.50 10.98
CA LEU A 97 -1.42 15.19 12.33
C LEU A 97 -0.62 15.95 13.40
N TYR A 98 0.70 16.05 13.25
CA TYR A 98 1.54 16.83 14.16
C TYR A 98 1.15 18.30 14.19
N LEU A 99 0.92 18.90 13.02
CA LEU A 99 0.47 20.30 12.94
C LEU A 99 -0.97 20.48 13.45
N ALA A 100 -1.81 19.45 13.39
CA ALA A 100 -3.17 19.50 13.90
C ALA A 100 -3.24 19.36 15.43
N SER A 101 -2.44 18.45 15.99
CA SER A 101 -2.34 18.16 17.42
C SER A 101 -0.93 17.63 17.73
N PRO A 102 0.02 18.52 18.10
CA PRO A 102 1.41 18.13 18.37
C PRO A 102 1.53 17.12 19.49
N ASP A 103 0.85 17.34 20.61
CA ASP A 103 0.96 16.51 21.82
C ASP A 103 0.46 15.08 21.54
N ASP A 104 -0.72 14.94 20.94
CA ASP A 104 -1.26 13.61 20.57
C ASP A 104 -0.34 12.86 19.61
N THR A 105 0.30 13.59 18.69
CA THR A 105 1.22 13.00 17.72
C THR A 105 2.53 12.58 18.37
N VAL A 106 3.05 13.38 19.30
CA VAL A 106 4.24 13.03 20.10
C VAL A 106 3.95 11.80 20.95
N ASP A 107 2.79 11.75 21.62
CA ASP A 107 2.37 10.59 22.42
C ASP A 107 2.24 9.32 21.57
N ALA A 108 1.70 9.44 20.36
CA ALA A 108 1.64 8.34 19.40
C ALA A 108 3.04 7.89 18.97
N LEU A 109 3.95 8.82 18.64
CA LEU A 109 5.33 8.51 18.22
C LEU A 109 6.17 7.89 19.33
N LEU A 110 5.92 8.29 20.59
CA LEU A 110 6.55 7.75 21.79
C LEU A 110 5.88 6.48 22.30
N LEU A 111 4.82 6.01 21.65
CA LEU A 111 4.05 4.81 22.01
C LEU A 111 3.45 4.88 23.42
N VAL A 112 3.13 6.09 23.90
CA VAL A 112 2.47 6.34 25.20
C VAL A 112 1.00 6.75 25.03
N SER A 113 0.49 6.78 23.80
CA SER A 113 -0.92 7.08 23.53
C SER A 113 -1.86 6.07 24.21
N PRO A 114 -3.03 6.50 24.72
CA PRO A 114 -3.96 5.62 25.43
C PRO A 114 -4.49 4.42 24.61
N THR A 115 -4.49 4.54 23.28
CA THR A 115 -5.01 3.52 22.36
C THR A 115 -3.87 2.84 21.58
N PRO A 116 -3.99 1.53 21.27
CA PRO A 116 -2.90 0.76 20.65
C PRO A 116 -2.67 1.07 19.16
N PHE A 117 -3.49 1.93 18.54
CA PHE A 117 -3.39 2.28 17.11
C PHE A 117 -2.01 2.84 16.73
N SER A 118 -1.37 3.56 17.64
CA SER A 118 -0.07 4.18 17.43
C SER A 118 1.04 3.14 17.25
N VAL A 119 0.99 2.00 17.97
CA VAL A 119 1.96 0.91 17.82
C VAL A 119 2.00 0.44 16.37
N TYR A 120 0.83 0.22 15.77
CA TYR A 120 0.72 -0.26 14.39
C TYR A 120 1.03 0.86 13.37
N GLY A 121 0.61 2.10 13.63
CA GLY A 121 0.90 3.25 12.77
C GLY A 121 2.39 3.57 12.71
N VAL A 122 3.06 3.62 13.86
CA VAL A 122 4.50 3.84 13.99
C VAL A 122 5.29 2.66 13.40
N THR A 123 4.83 1.42 13.61
CA THR A 123 5.44 0.24 12.98
C THR A 123 5.36 0.33 11.45
N ALA A 124 4.21 0.71 10.89
CA ALA A 124 4.05 0.90 9.45
C ALA A 124 4.93 2.03 8.92
N MET A 125 5.00 3.17 9.61
CA MET A 125 5.86 4.30 9.27
C MET A 125 7.33 3.86 9.19
N TRP A 126 7.85 3.23 10.24
CA TRP A 126 9.23 2.74 10.25
C TRP A 126 9.47 1.66 9.21
N GLY A 127 8.48 0.80 8.93
CA GLY A 127 8.55 -0.19 7.85
C GLY A 127 8.68 0.46 6.47
N VAL A 128 7.96 1.57 6.21
CA VAL A 128 8.09 2.36 4.97
C VAL A 128 9.47 3.01 4.90
N VAL A 129 9.94 3.62 5.98
CA VAL A 129 11.29 4.23 6.04
C VAL A 129 12.37 3.17 5.80
N ALA A 130 12.30 2.03 6.46
CA ALA A 130 13.23 0.92 6.27
C ALA A 130 13.21 0.39 4.83
N THR A 131 12.02 0.31 4.21
CA THR A 131 11.87 -0.07 2.80
C THR A 131 12.55 0.96 1.88
N ALA A 132 12.33 2.26 2.11
CA ALA A 132 12.97 3.32 1.34
C ALA A 132 14.51 3.25 1.46
N VAL A 133 15.04 3.09 2.68
CA VAL A 133 16.47 2.93 2.93
C VAL A 133 17.03 1.69 2.22
N LEU A 134 16.34 0.54 2.30
CA LEU A 134 16.71 -0.70 1.62
C LEU A 134 16.77 -0.55 0.10
N VAL A 135 15.82 0.19 -0.49
CA VAL A 135 15.74 0.42 -1.92
C VAL A 135 16.83 1.39 -2.39
N LEU A 136 17.05 2.50 -1.67
CA LEU A 136 18.07 3.49 -1.99
C LEU A 136 19.49 2.95 -1.80
N SER A 137 19.69 2.13 -0.76
CA SER A 137 21.00 1.55 -0.41
C SER A 137 21.28 0.24 -1.12
N ARG A 138 20.39 -0.24 -2.00
CA ARG A 138 20.50 -1.54 -2.67
C ARG A 138 21.88 -1.80 -3.28
N ARG A 139 22.47 -0.81 -3.95
CA ARG A 139 23.79 -0.95 -4.61
C ARG A 139 24.95 -0.97 -3.63
N ARG A 140 24.78 -0.39 -2.42
CA ARG A 140 25.82 -0.27 -1.40
C ARG A 140 25.86 -1.45 -0.43
N LEU A 141 24.72 -2.11 -0.21
CA LEU A 141 24.60 -3.20 0.79
C LEU A 141 25.24 -4.53 0.36
N GLY A 142 25.63 -4.70 -0.91
CA GLY A 142 26.26 -5.94 -1.41
C GLY A 142 25.39 -7.20 -1.30
N LEU A 143 24.10 -7.07 -0.94
CA LEU A 143 23.22 -8.21 -0.71
C LEU A 143 22.96 -8.98 -2.01
N ARG A 144 22.96 -10.32 -1.89
CA ARG A 144 22.46 -11.20 -2.96
C ARG A 144 21.02 -10.78 -3.29
N TYR A 145 20.70 -10.72 -4.58
CA TYR A 145 19.39 -10.25 -5.05
C TYR A 145 18.22 -11.04 -4.42
N SER A 146 18.39 -12.36 -4.21
CA SER A 146 17.40 -13.20 -3.55
C SER A 146 17.10 -12.75 -2.11
N VAL A 147 18.13 -12.42 -1.34
CA VAL A 147 18.04 -11.96 0.05
C VAL A 147 17.43 -10.56 0.11
N TRP A 148 17.93 -9.62 -0.68
CA TRP A 148 17.36 -8.26 -0.77
C TRP A 148 15.86 -8.31 -1.06
N ARG A 149 15.47 -9.18 -1.99
CA ARG A 149 14.09 -9.38 -2.41
C ARG A 149 13.24 -10.09 -1.34
N LEU A 150 13.82 -10.93 -0.49
CA LEU A 150 13.11 -11.53 0.66
C LEU A 150 12.85 -10.47 1.74
N ILE A 151 13.87 -9.68 2.08
CA ILE A 151 13.75 -8.60 3.08
C ILE A 151 12.72 -7.57 2.63
N HIS A 152 12.78 -7.11 1.38
CA HIS A 152 11.80 -6.16 0.83
C HIS A 152 10.37 -6.70 0.92
N ASN A 153 10.17 -7.98 0.60
CA ASN A 153 8.86 -8.62 0.69
C ASN A 153 8.36 -8.74 2.14
N GLY A 154 9.25 -9.08 3.07
CA GLY A 154 8.92 -9.15 4.50
C GLY A 154 8.52 -7.78 5.04
N LEU A 155 9.29 -6.73 4.72
CA LEU A 155 8.97 -5.35 5.08
C LEU A 155 7.62 -4.92 4.47
N ALA A 156 7.37 -5.22 3.20
CA ALA A 156 6.10 -4.91 2.55
C ALA A 156 4.91 -5.59 3.26
N ALA A 157 5.05 -6.86 3.68
CA ALA A 157 4.02 -7.55 4.45
C ALA A 157 3.79 -6.85 5.80
N ILE A 158 4.86 -6.55 6.55
CA ILE A 158 4.77 -5.84 7.84
C ILE A 158 4.04 -4.50 7.67
N VAL A 159 4.43 -3.69 6.67
CA VAL A 159 3.80 -2.39 6.38
C VAL A 159 2.31 -2.55 6.13
N VAL A 160 1.90 -3.50 5.27
CA VAL A 160 0.48 -3.70 4.94
C VAL A 160 -0.32 -4.17 6.15
N PHE A 161 0.16 -5.19 6.88
CA PHE A 161 -0.53 -5.70 8.06
C PHE A 161 -0.65 -4.64 9.15
N ALA A 162 0.45 -3.93 9.47
CA ALA A 162 0.44 -2.88 10.46
C ALA A 162 -0.47 -1.72 10.04
N THR A 163 -0.44 -1.30 8.76
CA THR A 163 -1.34 -0.23 8.27
C THR A 163 -2.81 -0.63 8.39
N VAL A 164 -3.16 -1.88 8.08
CA VAL A 164 -4.55 -2.36 8.20
C VAL A 164 -5.01 -2.37 9.65
N ILE A 165 -4.22 -2.92 10.57
CA ILE A 165 -4.58 -2.93 11.99
C ILE A 165 -4.71 -1.50 12.52
N HIS A 166 -3.77 -0.62 12.16
CA HIS A 166 -3.82 0.81 12.48
C HIS A 166 -5.11 1.46 11.97
N ALA A 167 -5.43 1.30 10.69
CA ALA A 167 -6.61 1.92 10.07
C ALA A 167 -7.91 1.43 10.71
N LEU A 168 -8.03 0.12 10.98
CA LEU A 168 -9.25 -0.48 11.54
C LEU A 168 -9.51 -0.07 12.99
N GLN A 169 -8.48 0.33 13.74
CA GLN A 169 -8.63 0.83 15.12
C GLN A 169 -9.03 2.31 15.18
N ILE A 170 -9.03 3.02 14.05
CA ILE A 170 -9.34 4.45 13.99
C ILE A 170 -10.80 4.65 13.60
N GLU A 171 -11.54 5.42 14.39
CA GLU A 171 -12.80 6.03 13.98
C GLU A 171 -12.53 7.39 13.33
N GLY A 172 -13.08 7.64 12.14
CA GLY A 172 -12.74 8.84 11.39
C GLY A 172 -13.48 8.98 10.06
N ALA A 173 -12.97 9.85 9.19
CA ALA A 173 -13.66 10.28 7.98
C ALA A 173 -14.04 9.13 7.03
N MET A 174 -13.19 8.11 6.93
CA MET A 174 -13.46 6.92 6.14
C MET A 174 -14.50 6.04 6.84
N GLU A 175 -15.68 5.91 6.21
CA GLU A 175 -16.80 5.11 6.68
C GLU A 175 -16.40 3.62 6.84
N PRO A 176 -16.95 2.89 7.85
CA PRO A 176 -16.52 1.53 8.19
C PRO A 176 -16.51 0.52 7.03
N VAL A 177 -17.55 0.46 6.20
CA VAL A 177 -17.63 -0.50 5.09
C VAL A 177 -16.53 -0.22 4.07
N SER A 178 -16.40 1.04 3.62
CA SER A 178 -15.36 1.43 2.66
C SER A 178 -13.94 1.14 3.19
N LYS A 179 -13.73 1.32 4.50
CA LYS A 179 -12.47 1.04 5.21
C LYS A 179 -12.13 -0.43 5.23
N TRP A 180 -13.07 -1.28 5.62
CA TRP A 180 -12.90 -2.73 5.61
C TRP A 180 -12.65 -3.25 4.20
N MET A 181 -13.40 -2.78 3.21
CA MET A 181 -13.22 -3.19 1.82
C MET A 181 -11.81 -2.87 1.31
N LEU A 182 -11.31 -1.65 1.55
CA LEU A 182 -9.97 -1.26 1.11
C LEU A 182 -8.88 -2.05 1.85
N CYS A 183 -9.04 -2.26 3.16
CA CYS A 183 -8.10 -3.06 3.96
C CYS A 183 -8.02 -4.51 3.46
N LEU A 184 -9.16 -5.15 3.22
CA LEU A 184 -9.23 -6.52 2.69
C LEU A 184 -8.64 -6.60 1.28
N ALA A 185 -8.92 -5.60 0.42
CA ALA A 185 -8.33 -5.54 -0.90
C ALA A 185 -6.80 -5.43 -0.84
N ALA A 186 -6.24 -4.58 0.04
CA ALA A 186 -4.80 -4.43 0.22
C ALA A 186 -4.14 -5.73 0.72
N LEU A 187 -4.76 -6.41 1.70
CA LEU A 187 -4.30 -7.71 2.19
C LEU A 187 -4.35 -8.78 1.10
N ALA A 188 -5.47 -8.88 0.38
CA ALA A 188 -5.65 -9.87 -0.67
C ALA A 188 -4.66 -9.64 -1.82
N ALA A 189 -4.51 -8.41 -2.31
CA ALA A 189 -3.56 -8.08 -3.37
C ALA A 189 -2.13 -8.43 -2.97
N THR A 190 -1.72 -8.06 -1.76
CA THR A 190 -0.38 -8.37 -1.23
C THR A 190 -0.19 -9.87 -1.08
N GLY A 191 -1.12 -10.57 -0.42
CA GLY A 191 -1.04 -12.00 -0.18
C GLY A 191 -1.00 -12.82 -1.47
N VAL A 192 -1.92 -12.56 -2.41
CA VAL A 192 -1.98 -13.27 -3.70
C VAL A 192 -0.70 -13.06 -4.50
N VAL A 193 -0.20 -11.83 -4.60
CA VAL A 193 1.02 -11.54 -5.35
C VAL A 193 2.23 -12.20 -4.70
N LEU A 194 2.34 -12.17 -3.38
CA LEU A 194 3.44 -12.82 -2.67
C LEU A 194 3.41 -14.33 -2.89
N LEU A 195 2.25 -14.97 -2.77
CA LEU A 195 2.08 -16.41 -3.02
C LEU A 195 2.41 -16.77 -4.47
N ASP A 196 1.91 -16.02 -5.44
CA ASP A 196 2.16 -16.28 -6.86
C ASP A 196 3.66 -16.18 -7.20
N LEU A 197 4.29 -15.07 -6.81
CA LEU A 197 5.69 -14.81 -7.16
C LEU A 197 6.69 -15.67 -6.37
N ARG A 198 6.33 -16.17 -5.17
CA ARG A 198 7.26 -16.91 -4.29
C ARG A 198 7.06 -18.41 -4.31
N VAL A 199 5.84 -18.87 -4.51
CA VAL A 199 5.49 -20.28 -4.41
C VAL A 199 5.05 -20.80 -5.76
N VAL A 200 4.01 -20.20 -6.37
CA VAL A 200 3.36 -20.79 -7.55
C VAL A 200 4.24 -20.75 -8.79
N ARG A 201 4.77 -19.58 -9.19
CA ARG A 201 5.59 -19.48 -10.42
C ARG A 201 6.89 -20.27 -10.32
N PRO A 202 7.67 -20.21 -9.22
CA PRO A 202 8.86 -21.04 -9.07
C PRO A 202 8.54 -22.54 -9.12
N PHE A 203 7.49 -22.98 -8.43
CA PHE A 203 7.08 -24.39 -8.44
C PHE A 203 6.63 -24.87 -9.83
N ARG A 204 5.89 -24.04 -10.59
CA ARG A 204 5.52 -24.34 -11.97
C ARG A 204 6.71 -24.41 -12.91
N ALA A 205 7.73 -23.58 -12.70
CA ALA A 205 8.97 -23.61 -13.49
C ALA A 205 9.76 -24.91 -13.27
N LEU A 206 9.81 -25.40 -12.02
CA LEU A 206 10.47 -26.67 -11.68
C LEU A 206 9.75 -27.90 -12.27
N ARG A 207 8.42 -27.83 -12.46
CA ARG A 207 7.60 -28.93 -13.00
C ARG A 207 7.58 -29.03 -14.53
N LYS A 208 8.11 -28.04 -15.27
CA LYS A 208 8.25 -28.18 -16.72
C LYS A 208 9.46 -29.08 -17.00
N PRO A 209 9.28 -30.32 -17.49
CA PRO A 209 10.43 -31.12 -17.90
C PRO A 209 11.19 -30.35 -18.99
N SER A 210 12.52 -30.33 -18.89
CA SER A 210 13.38 -29.91 -19.99
C SER A 210 13.11 -30.88 -21.15
N MET A 211 12.34 -30.41 -22.13
CA MET A 211 12.22 -31.08 -23.42
C MET A 211 13.46 -30.67 -24.22
N ASP A 212 14.62 -31.16 -23.79
CA ASP A 212 15.89 -31.13 -24.51
C ASP A 212 16.34 -32.57 -24.73
#